data_AF-A0A3D8L6G4-F1
#
_entry.id   AF-A0A3D8L6G4-F1
#
_cell.length_a   1.000
_cell.length_b   1.000
_cell.length_c   1.000
_cell.angle_alpha   90.00
_cell.angle_beta   90.00
_cell.angle_gamma   90.00
#
_symmetry.space_group_name_H-M   'P 1'
#
loop_
_entity.id
_entity.type
_entity.pdbx_description
1 polymer ?
#
loop_
_entity_poly.entity_id
_entity_poly.type
_entity_poly.pdbx_seq_one_letter_code
_entity_poly.pdbx_strand_id
1 'polypeptide(L)'
;MEKFKGNIAPLLEGSEIRYQTSGGVKSMSADYFSGNFREIMATELPNIGQSSYYYQSIGNPDLVMHFRISETAGLSATLLHCSDFESKLKETGI
;
A
#
# COMPACT_ATOMS: atom_id res chain seq x y z
N MET A 1 0.80 -11.21 3.44
CA MET A 1 0.82 -11.49 1.97
C MET A 1 -0.53 -11.97 1.43
N GLU A 2 -1.35 -12.64 2.24
CA GLU A 2 -2.68 -13.09 1.80
C GLU A 2 -3.58 -11.92 1.37
N LYS A 3 -3.56 -10.80 2.10
CA LYS A 3 -4.31 -9.59 1.73
C LYS A 3 -3.83 -8.99 0.41
N PHE A 4 -2.52 -9.01 0.14
CA PHE A 4 -1.99 -8.57 -1.16
C PHE A 4 -2.54 -9.42 -2.30
N LYS A 5 -2.41 -10.75 -2.20
CA LYS A 5 -2.87 -11.66 -3.25
C LYS A 5 -4.40 -11.65 -3.42
N GLY A 6 -5.15 -11.54 -2.33
CA GLY A 6 -6.61 -11.59 -2.36
C GLY A 6 -7.27 -10.28 -2.81
N ASN A 7 -6.73 -9.13 -2.41
CA ASN A 7 -7.42 -7.84 -2.56
C ASN A 7 -6.71 -6.87 -3.51
N ILE A 8 -5.37 -6.93 -3.61
CA ILE A 8 -4.58 -5.94 -4.36
C ILE A 8 -4.17 -6.49 -5.72
N ALA A 9 -3.56 -7.68 -5.75
CA ALA A 9 -3.02 -8.29 -6.96
C ALA A 9 -4.03 -8.40 -8.13
N PRO A 10 -5.32 -8.72 -7.91
CA PRO A 10 -6.31 -8.75 -8.99
C PRO A 10 -6.60 -7.39 -9.63
N LEU A 11 -6.23 -6.29 -8.96
CA LEU A 11 -6.47 -4.92 -9.41
C LEU A 11 -5.24 -4.31 -10.11
N LEU A 12 -4.16 -5.07 -10.29
CA LEU A 12 -2.94 -4.59 -10.93
C LEU A 12 -3.01 -4.75 -12.45
N GLU A 13 -2.67 -3.70 -13.19
CA GLU A 13 -2.51 -3.78 -14.64
C GLU A 13 -1.16 -4.44 -14.98
N GLY A 14 -1.19 -5.57 -15.69
CA GLY A 14 0.02 -6.24 -16.18
C GLY A 14 0.96 -6.74 -15.09
N SER A 15 0.44 -7.07 -13.90
CA SER A 15 1.24 -7.50 -12.74
C SER A 15 2.22 -6.45 -12.22
N GLU A 16 2.03 -5.18 -12.58
CA GLU A 16 2.81 -4.06 -12.05
C GLU A 16 2.01 -3.25 -11.05
N ILE A 17 2.69 -2.85 -9.97
CA ILE A 17 2.21 -1.84 -9.03
C ILE A 17 2.68 -0.49 -9.54
N ARG A 18 1.74 0.33 -10.05
CA ARG A 18 2.00 1.76 -10.24
C ARG A 18 1.77 2.50 -8.94
N TYR A 19 2.75 3.31 -8.53
CA TYR A 19 2.70 4.02 -7.27
C TYR A 19 3.28 5.42 -7.37
N GLN A 20 2.84 6.31 -6.48
CA GLN A 20 3.39 7.66 -6.35
C GLN A 20 4.53 7.70 -5.33
N THR A 21 5.59 8.45 -5.63
CA THR A 21 6.69 8.74 -4.70
C THR A 21 7.38 10.05 -5.08
N SER A 22 7.66 10.91 -4.09
CA SER A 22 8.40 12.17 -4.27
C SER A 22 7.97 13.01 -5.49
N GLY A 23 6.66 13.11 -5.73
CA GLY A 23 6.08 13.90 -6.83
C GLY A 23 6.07 13.23 -8.21
N GLY A 24 6.49 11.97 -8.32
CA GLY A 24 6.46 11.20 -9.57
C GLY A 24 5.66 9.90 -9.46
N VAL A 25 5.20 9.40 -10.61
CA VAL A 25 4.64 8.06 -10.74
C VAL A 25 5.76 7.10 -11.14
N LYS A 26 5.87 5.97 -10.44
CA LYS A 26 6.79 4.88 -10.73
C LYS A 26 6.02 3.56 -10.83
N SER A 27 6.67 2.52 -11.35
CA SER A 27 6.16 1.16 -11.31
C SER A 27 7.16 0.21 -10.66
N MET A 28 6.65 -0.87 -10.07
CA MET A 28 7.43 -2.01 -9.60
C MET A 28 6.66 -3.30 -9.90
N SER A 29 7.35 -4.42 -10.10
CA SER A 29 6.67 -5.69 -10.31
C SER A 29 6.03 -6.20 -9.02
N ALA A 30 4.87 -6.85 -9.15
CA ALA A 30 4.19 -7.49 -8.02
C ALA A 30 5.03 -8.61 -7.39
N ASP A 31 5.88 -9.27 -8.18
CA ASP A 31 6.80 -10.31 -7.71
C ASP A 31 7.92 -9.71 -6.84
N TYR A 32 8.53 -8.61 -7.31
CA TYR A 32 9.52 -7.88 -6.51
C TYR A 32 8.91 -7.42 -5.20
N PHE A 33 7.70 -6.84 -5.27
CA PHE A 33 6.99 -6.39 -4.09
C PHE A 33 6.75 -7.54 -3.11
N SER A 34 6.23 -8.67 -3.59
CA SER A 34 5.94 -9.84 -2.75
C SER A 34 7.20 -10.41 -2.08
N GLY A 35 8.35 -10.34 -2.74
CA GLY A 35 9.61 -10.80 -2.14
C GLY A 35 10.26 -9.82 -1.15
N ASN A 36 9.96 -8.52 -1.25
CA ASN A 36 10.71 -7.47 -0.57
C ASN A 36 9.89 -6.64 0.41
N PHE A 37 8.58 -6.86 0.50
CA PHE A 37 7.69 -6.13 1.39
C PHE A 37 6.96 -7.09 2.32
N ARG A 38 6.86 -6.71 3.59
CA ARG A 38 6.08 -7.41 4.61
C ARG A 38 4.88 -6.58 5.00
N GLU A 39 3.74 -7.23 5.15
CA GLU A 39 2.53 -6.61 5.67
C GLU A 39 2.74 -6.20 7.12
N ILE A 40 2.39 -4.96 7.46
CA ILE A 40 2.51 -4.44 8.83
C ILE A 40 1.18 -3.97 9.41
N MET A 41 0.23 -3.58 8.56
CA MET A 41 -1.08 -3.12 8.99
C MET A 41 -2.10 -3.19 7.86
N ALA A 42 -3.36 -3.44 8.23
CA ALA A 42 -4.51 -3.29 7.35
C ALA A 42 -5.62 -2.55 8.11
N THR A 43 -6.33 -1.67 7.42
CA THR A 43 -7.47 -0.94 7.95
C THR A 43 -8.58 -1.00 6.93
N GLU A 44 -9.70 -1.60 7.30
CA GLU A 44 -10.88 -1.73 6.44
C GLU A 44 -11.97 -0.83 7.05
N LEU A 45 -12.53 0.08 6.26
CA LEU A 45 -13.60 1.00 6.64
C LEU A 45 -14.83 0.69 5.77
N PRO A 46 -15.63 -0.33 6.15
CA PRO A 46 -16.70 -0.85 5.31
C PRO A 46 -17.79 0.19 5.03
N ASN A 47 -18.08 1.06 5.99
CA ASN A 47 -19.13 2.07 5.90
C ASN A 47 -18.91 3.08 4.77
N ILE A 48 -17.67 3.24 4.29
CA ILE A 48 -17.31 4.14 3.19
C ILE A 48 -16.61 3.41 2.03
N GLY A 49 -16.71 2.08 1.98
CA GLY A 49 -16.16 1.27 0.88
C GLY A 49 -14.66 1.47 0.65
N GLN A 50 -13.89 1.63 1.73
CA GLN A 50 -12.45 1.93 1.65
C GLN A 50 -11.61 0.96 2.46
N SER A 51 -10.53 0.46 1.86
CA SER A 51 -9.54 -0.39 2.53
C SER A 51 -8.14 0.18 2.33
N SER A 52 -7.32 0.17 3.38
CA SER A 52 -5.92 0.56 3.37
C SER A 52 -5.05 -0.60 3.82
N TYR A 53 -3.99 -0.87 3.08
CA TYR A 53 -3.02 -1.92 3.39
C TYR A 53 -1.63 -1.31 3.38
N TYR A 54 -0.85 -1.59 4.42
CA TYR A 54 0.47 -1.04 4.61
C TYR A 54 1.49 -2.17 4.65
N TYR A 55 2.52 -2.00 3.85
CA TYR A 55 3.61 -2.97 3.74
C TYR A 55 4.94 -2.25 3.87
N GLN A 56 5.78 -2.72 4.78
CA GLN A 56 7.11 -2.18 4.98
C GLN A 56 8.13 -2.94 4.14
N SER A 57 9.06 -2.21 3.53
CA SER A 57 10.19 -2.82 2.83
C SER A 57 11.10 -3.57 3.83
N ILE A 58 11.48 -4.79 3.48
CA ILE A 58 12.37 -5.64 4.27
C ILE A 58 13.81 -5.11 4.20
N GLY A 59 14.24 -4.66 3.01
CA GLY A 59 15.59 -4.14 2.78
C GLY A 59 15.77 -2.68 3.20
N ASN A 60 14.67 -1.94 3.39
CA ASN A 60 14.69 -0.56 3.87
C ASN A 60 13.47 -0.28 4.76
N PRO A 61 13.59 -0.49 6.09
CA PRO A 61 12.48 -0.33 7.03
C PRO A 61 11.86 1.08 7.06
N ASP A 62 12.58 2.11 6.61
CA ASP A 62 12.05 3.47 6.50
C ASP A 62 11.06 3.64 5.36
N LEU A 63 10.90 2.66 4.47
CA LEU A 63 9.98 2.75 3.33
C LEU A 63 8.74 1.89 3.57
N VAL A 64 7.58 2.52 3.49
CA VAL A 64 6.26 1.91 3.61
C VAL A 64 5.48 2.13 2.32
N MET A 65 5.00 1.05 1.73
CA MET A 65 4.03 1.07 0.65
C MET A 65 2.63 1.05 1.23
N HIS A 66 1.82 2.04 0.86
CA HIS A 66 0.41 2.12 1.19
C HIS A 66 -0.42 1.87 -0.07
N PHE A 67 -1.24 0.82 -0.02
CA PHE A 67 -2.30 0.59 -0.99
C PHE A 67 -3.62 1.07 -0.39
N ARG A 68 -4.34 1.90 -1.13
CA ARG A 68 -5.70 2.31 -0.82
C ARG A 68 -6.61 1.82 -1.93
N ILE A 69 -7.56 0.97 -1.57
CA ILE A 69 -8.64 0.51 -2.42
C ILE A 69 -9.90 1.28 -2.03
N SER A 70 -10.56 1.86 -3.02
CA SER A 70 -11.85 2.52 -2.87
C SER A 70 -12.80 1.98 -3.93
N GLU A 71 -14.07 1.76 -3.57
CA GLU A 71 -15.10 1.35 -4.53
C GLU A 71 -15.30 2.37 -5.66
N THR A 72 -15.06 3.67 -5.40
CA THR A 72 -15.27 4.75 -6.38
C THR A 72 -14.02 5.14 -7.14
N ALA A 73 -12.85 5.08 -6.50
CA ALA A 73 -11.58 5.51 -7.11
C ALA A 73 -10.68 4.35 -7.55
N GLY A 74 -11.04 3.11 -7.24
CA GLY A 74 -10.23 1.92 -7.53
C GLY A 74 -9.00 1.79 -6.63
N LEU A 75 -7.95 1.17 -7.17
CA LEU A 75 -6.68 0.98 -6.47
C LEU A 75 -5.76 2.19 -6.67
N SER A 76 -5.19 2.67 -5.56
CA SER A 76 -4.10 3.64 -5.54
C SER A 76 -2.97 3.13 -4.66
N ALA A 77 -1.73 3.39 -5.05
CA ALA A 77 -0.55 3.01 -4.28
C ALA A 77 0.41 4.20 -4.13
N THR A 78 1.00 4.32 -2.95
CA THR A 78 1.95 5.38 -2.61
C THR A 78 3.07 4.81 -1.76
N LEU A 79 4.31 5.17 -2.10
CA LEU A 79 5.48 4.87 -1.27
C LEU A 79 5.80 6.09 -0.42
N LEU A 80 5.82 5.91 0.90
CA LEU A 80 6.05 6.96 1.89
C LEU A 80 7.12 6.55 2.90
N HIS A 81 7.64 7.54 3.63
CA HIS A 81 8.55 7.28 4.74
C HIS A 81 7.80 6.77 5.97
N CYS A 82 8.45 5.95 6.80
CA CYS A 82 7.87 5.40 8.03
C CYS A 82 7.43 6.52 8.99
N SER A 83 8.16 7.63 9.06
CA SER A 83 7.76 8.82 9.82
C SER A 83 6.40 9.39 9.37
N ASP A 84 6.13 9.39 8.07
CA ASP A 84 4.87 9.89 7.51
C ASP A 84 3.72 8.94 7.83
N PHE A 85 4.00 7.64 7.83
CA PHE A 85 3.08 6.59 8.25
C PHE A 85 2.70 6.75 9.73
N GLU A 86 3.69 6.88 10.61
CA GLU A 86 3.47 7.06 12.05
C GLU A 86 2.72 8.35 12.37
N SER A 87 2.98 9.41 11.62
CA SER A 87 2.28 10.69 11.78
C SER A 87 0.79 10.54 11.44
N LYS A 88 0.47 9.87 10.32
CA LYS A 88 -0.92 9.54 9.94
C LYS A 88 -1.61 8.68 10.98
N LEU A 89 -0.90 7.69 11.54
CA LEU A 89 -1.45 6.82 12.58
C LEU A 89 -1.89 7.62 13.81
N LYS A 90 -1.03 8.52 14.30
CA LYS A 90 -1.32 9.40 15.44
C LYS A 90 -2.52 10.31 15.19
N GLU A 91 -2.68 10.82 13.98
CA GLU A 91 -3.84 11.65 13.59
C GLU A 91 -5.14 10.83 13.54
N THR A 92 -5.08 9.57 13.13
CA THR A 92 -6.27 8.70 13.02
C THR A 92 -6.74 8.09 14.35
N GLY A 93 -6.01 8.29 15.45
CA GLY A 93 -6.48 7.96 16.80
C GLY A 93 -6.75 6.47 17.04
N ILE A 94 -6.00 5.58 16.37
CA ILE A 94 -5.93 4.15 16.71
C ILE A 94 -4.86 3.97 17.78
#